data_AF-A0AA35RX48-F1
#
_entry.id   AF-A0AA35RX48-F1
#
_cell.length_a   1.000
_cell.length_b   1.000
_cell.length_c   1.000
_cell.angle_alpha   90.00
_cell.angle_beta   90.00
_cell.angle_gamma   90.00
#
_symmetry.space_group_name_H-M   'P 1'
#
loop_
_entity.id
_entity.type
_entity.pdbx_description
1 polymer ?
#
loop_
_entity_poly.entity_id
_entity_poly.type
_entity_poly.pdbx_seq_one_letter_code
_entity_poly.pdbx_strand_id
1 'polypeptide(L)'
;MLVECSDANGNTPLSEAAAGGDPDTINFLLSLEANPNKKGQYGRTPLYRAAFAGHAEAVKILLKSGADPRITADDGERPDQVSSNPEVEDIFKEWKPEDTDHLLKRLDGADKKRKEAQNKLFETIESKLRKLADDAEKEYSAKQRELRKAHEELNKRIFEHDRNMAAEAVKTDITLAIVHDAEELLESARIAAEQARKRLNDARLQLRLKRKEFKNDGENYEESNDDFSDVSINIRELDDVLMKDVGNKIAGSGKWPLLIDAGKQAATFLRYRDTNYINCCNPRQMEPEAIRLSLLGAIKYGKFLVLDVMDVEGLWEGVEQRMNLVQKDLLQNLMNMSLIKENKFQGLCKDSDGDEYSPKALLSARVHEFKLVVLTQLDFLPKDFTEQFYVIKVHASQPV
;
A
#
# COMPACT_ATOMS: atom_id res chain seq x y z
N MET A 1 13.67 4.65 26.28
CA MET A 1 14.09 4.41 27.69
C MET A 1 14.40 5.77 28.28
N LEU A 2 13.80 6.14 29.43
CA LEU A 2 13.86 7.49 30.03
C LEU A 2 15.25 7.94 30.53
N VAL A 3 16.25 7.06 30.48
CA VAL A 3 17.57 7.26 31.10
C VAL A 3 18.48 8.18 30.26
N GLU A 4 18.28 8.18 28.94
CA GLU A 4 19.02 9.01 27.97
C GLU A 4 18.23 10.23 27.49
N CYS A 5 17.11 10.57 28.17
CA CYS A 5 16.43 11.83 27.86
C CYS A 5 17.36 12.99 28.19
N SER A 6 17.25 14.06 27.43
CA SER A 6 17.99 15.30 27.69
C SER A 6 17.02 16.45 27.91
N ASP A 7 17.38 17.36 28.78
CA ASP A 7 16.71 18.65 28.89
C ASP A 7 16.93 19.50 27.61
N ALA A 8 16.37 20.72 27.58
CA ALA A 8 16.52 21.64 26.46
C ALA A 8 17.99 22.05 26.18
N ASN A 9 18.89 21.80 27.12
CA ASN A 9 20.31 22.09 27.01
C ASN A 9 21.17 20.86 26.67
N GLY A 10 20.53 19.70 26.45
CA GLY A 10 21.24 18.44 26.17
C GLY A 10 21.75 17.70 27.41
N ASN A 11 21.48 18.20 28.63
CA ASN A 11 21.93 17.56 29.86
C ASN A 11 21.06 16.33 30.18
N THR A 12 21.73 15.21 30.46
CA THR A 12 21.07 13.98 30.89
C THR A 12 20.82 13.99 32.41
N PRO A 13 19.88 13.16 32.91
CA PRO A 13 19.72 12.94 34.34
C PRO A 13 21.04 12.59 35.05
N LEU A 14 21.93 11.83 34.39
CA LEU A 14 23.25 11.47 34.93
C LEU A 14 24.17 12.70 35.02
N SER A 15 24.12 13.60 34.03
CA SER A 15 24.88 14.85 34.04
C SER A 15 24.45 15.78 35.19
N GLU A 16 23.15 15.86 35.47
CA GLU A 16 22.63 16.65 36.59
C GLU A 16 22.95 16.03 37.95
N ALA A 17 22.80 14.70 38.08
CA ALA A 17 23.18 13.98 39.30
C ALA A 17 24.69 14.12 39.61
N ALA A 18 25.53 14.08 38.58
CA ALA A 18 26.96 14.31 38.71
C ALA A 18 27.31 15.75 39.12
N ALA A 19 26.60 16.74 38.59
CA ALA A 19 26.75 18.14 38.99
C ALA A 19 26.31 18.41 40.45
N GLY A 20 25.31 17.68 40.94
CA GLY A 20 24.85 17.73 42.33
C GLY A 20 25.66 16.85 43.30
N GLY A 21 26.52 15.96 42.77
CA GLY A 21 27.39 15.11 43.57
C GLY A 21 26.70 13.96 44.30
N ASP A 22 25.52 13.52 43.85
CA ASP A 22 24.70 12.48 44.51
C ASP A 22 25.14 11.06 44.08
N PRO A 23 25.88 10.32 44.92
CA PRO A 23 26.43 9.01 44.56
C PRO A 23 25.34 7.94 44.34
N ASP A 24 24.24 8.02 45.08
CA ASP A 24 23.17 7.01 45.03
C ASP A 24 22.39 7.15 43.72
N THR A 25 22.05 8.38 43.34
CA THR A 25 21.40 8.66 42.06
C THR A 25 22.32 8.33 40.88
N ILE A 26 23.62 8.62 40.97
CA ILE A 26 24.60 8.25 39.93
C ILE A 26 24.64 6.72 39.76
N ASN A 27 24.79 5.97 40.86
CA ASN A 27 24.79 4.50 40.82
C ASN A 27 23.50 3.94 40.25
N PHE A 28 22.35 4.49 40.65
CA PHE A 28 21.05 4.08 40.12
C PHE A 28 20.96 4.31 38.61
N LEU A 29 21.32 5.50 38.12
CA LEU A 29 21.28 5.81 36.68
C LEU A 29 22.25 4.95 35.87
N LEU A 30 23.46 4.71 36.38
CA LEU A 30 24.44 3.82 35.76
C LEU A 30 23.97 2.36 35.74
N SER A 31 23.26 1.92 36.78
CA SER A 31 22.63 0.58 36.80
C SER A 31 21.53 0.43 35.74
N LEU A 32 20.96 1.55 35.29
CA LEU A 32 20.01 1.63 34.18
C LEU A 32 20.72 1.89 32.82
N GLU A 33 22.03 1.68 32.75
CA GLU A 33 22.87 1.81 31.56
C GLU A 33 22.96 3.24 31.00
N ALA A 34 22.86 4.27 31.84
CA ALA A 34 23.13 5.66 31.46
C ALA A 34 24.55 5.82 30.91
N ASN A 35 24.71 6.55 29.80
CA ASN A 35 26.00 6.80 29.18
C ASN A 35 26.81 7.85 29.96
N PRO A 36 27.92 7.47 30.62
CA PRO A 36 28.73 8.39 31.42
C PRO A 36 29.54 9.39 30.58
N ASN A 37 29.62 9.19 29.26
CA ASN A 37 30.37 10.00 28.32
C ASN A 37 29.50 10.90 27.44
N LYS A 38 28.18 10.90 27.66
CA LYS A 38 27.26 11.77 26.91
C LYS A 38 27.59 13.23 27.19
N LYS A 39 27.85 13.99 26.13
CA LYS A 39 28.05 15.44 26.20
C LYS A 39 26.71 16.15 26.33
N GLY A 40 26.57 16.97 27.36
CA GLY A 40 25.45 17.89 27.54
C GLY A 40 25.81 19.30 27.07
N GLN A 41 25.30 20.29 27.78
CA GLN A 41 25.54 21.70 27.48
C GLN A 41 27.05 22.02 27.51
N TYR A 42 27.52 22.80 26.54
CA TYR A 42 28.93 23.19 26.39
C TYR A 42 29.88 22.00 26.23
N GLY A 43 29.39 20.88 25.70
CA GLY A 43 30.20 19.69 25.49
C GLY A 43 30.63 18.98 26.78
N ARG A 44 30.07 19.37 27.95
CA ARG A 44 30.45 18.85 29.26
C ARG A 44 29.87 17.47 29.50
N THR A 45 30.72 16.54 29.96
CA THR A 45 30.30 15.20 30.39
C THR A 45 29.88 15.21 31.86
N PRO A 46 29.14 14.17 32.34
CA PRO A 46 28.90 13.95 33.75
C PRO A 46 30.20 14.03 34.60
N LEU A 47 31.28 13.42 34.14
CA LEU A 47 32.58 13.45 34.84
C LEU A 47 33.17 14.86 34.93
N TYR A 48 33.08 15.64 33.85
CA TYR A 48 33.52 17.05 33.86
C TYR A 48 32.74 17.84 34.92
N ARG A 49 31.42 17.68 34.99
CA ARG A 49 30.57 18.43 35.94
C ARG A 49 30.84 18.03 37.38
N ALA A 50 31.03 16.74 37.66
CA ALA A 50 31.43 16.28 39.00
C ALA A 50 32.80 16.83 39.42
N ALA A 51 33.76 16.89 38.51
CA ALA A 51 35.09 17.42 38.78
C ALA A 51 35.07 18.95 38.99
N PHE A 52 34.36 19.68 38.12
CA PHE A 52 34.18 21.14 38.25
C PHE A 52 33.50 21.53 39.57
N ALA A 53 32.51 20.75 40.01
CA ALA A 53 31.83 20.95 41.29
C ALA A 53 32.62 20.41 42.50
N GLY A 54 33.73 19.69 42.29
CA GLY A 54 34.59 19.17 43.34
C GLY A 54 34.07 17.93 44.07
N HIS A 55 33.17 17.16 43.46
CA HIS A 55 32.54 15.98 44.07
C HIS A 55 33.38 14.70 43.89
N ALA A 56 34.33 14.47 44.81
CA ALA A 56 35.29 13.36 44.77
C ALA A 56 34.64 11.96 44.64
N GLU A 57 33.57 11.69 45.40
CA GLU A 57 32.90 10.38 45.36
C GLU A 57 32.19 10.15 44.01
N ALA A 58 31.53 11.18 43.47
CA ALA A 58 30.93 11.12 42.14
C ALA A 58 31.97 10.86 41.05
N VAL A 59 33.14 11.53 41.12
CA VAL A 59 34.26 11.30 40.20
C VAL A 59 34.74 9.85 40.26
N LYS A 60 34.95 9.29 41.46
CA LYS A 60 35.35 7.88 41.65
C LYS A 60 34.35 6.91 41.02
N ILE A 61 33.05 7.11 41.22
CA ILE A 61 32.00 6.23 40.69
C ILE A 61 31.95 6.31 39.16
N LEU A 62 32.00 7.53 38.60
CA LEU A 62 31.94 7.75 37.15
C LEU A 62 33.16 7.13 36.45
N LEU A 63 34.37 7.31 36.97
CA LEU A 63 35.59 6.69 36.44
C LEU A 63 35.50 5.15 36.44
N LYS A 64 35.11 4.56 37.58
CA LYS A 64 34.89 3.09 37.69
C LYS A 64 33.81 2.56 36.76
N SER A 65 32.93 3.44 36.31
CA SER A 65 31.81 3.10 35.41
C SER A 65 32.11 3.42 33.94
N GLY A 66 33.34 3.78 33.61
CA GLY A 66 33.80 3.97 32.23
C GLY A 66 33.65 5.40 31.69
N ALA A 67 33.53 6.39 32.57
CA ALA A 67 33.69 7.79 32.16
C ALA A 67 35.13 8.04 31.72
N ASP A 68 35.31 8.65 30.55
CA ASP A 68 36.62 8.92 29.96
C ASP A 68 37.11 10.32 30.40
N PRO A 69 38.18 10.40 31.23
CA PRO A 69 38.75 11.67 31.67
C PRO A 69 39.44 12.45 30.55
N ARG A 70 39.59 11.88 29.34
CA ARG A 70 40.24 12.52 28.19
C ARG A 70 39.29 13.39 27.37
N ILE A 71 37.98 13.28 27.60
CA ILE A 71 36.96 14.03 26.86
C ILE A 71 37.00 15.49 27.29
N THR A 72 37.31 16.38 26.35
CA THR A 72 37.28 17.84 26.57
C THR A 72 35.87 18.40 26.40
N ALA A 73 35.56 19.41 27.21
CA ALA A 73 34.40 20.28 27.00
C ALA A 73 34.70 21.31 25.90
N ASP A 74 33.71 22.15 25.56
CA ASP A 74 33.82 23.15 24.49
C ASP A 74 34.78 24.30 24.83
N ASP A 75 35.12 24.47 26.12
CA ASP A 75 36.17 25.38 26.58
C ASP A 75 37.59 24.81 26.40
N GLY A 76 37.71 23.56 25.93
CA GLY A 76 38.99 22.89 25.69
C GLY A 76 39.58 22.21 26.91
N GLU A 77 38.99 22.39 28.09
CA GLU A 77 39.48 21.82 29.34
C GLU A 77 38.98 20.38 29.53
N ARG A 78 39.78 19.59 30.24
CA ARG A 78 39.44 18.22 30.66
C ARG A 78 38.95 18.19 32.12
N PRO A 79 38.20 17.15 32.53
CA PRO A 79 37.75 16.99 33.91
C PRO A 79 38.86 17.13 34.97
N ASP A 80 40.07 16.65 34.70
CA ASP A 80 41.22 16.75 35.62
C ASP A 80 41.78 18.17 35.77
N GLN A 81 41.50 19.06 34.83
CA GLN A 81 42.03 20.44 34.79
C GLN A 81 41.10 21.47 35.44
N VAL A 82 39.85 21.11 35.68
CA VAL A 82 38.80 22.04 36.12
C VAL A 82 38.47 21.94 37.62
N SER A 83 38.98 20.92 38.29
CA SER A 83 38.79 20.76 39.73
C SER A 83 39.65 21.75 40.51
N SER A 84 39.06 22.39 41.52
CA SER A 84 39.80 23.12 42.57
C SER A 84 39.90 22.33 43.89
N ASN A 85 39.41 21.08 43.92
CA ASN A 85 39.44 20.21 45.09
C ASN A 85 40.67 19.26 45.04
N PRO A 86 41.58 19.31 46.03
CA PRO A 86 42.75 18.43 46.09
C PRO A 86 42.42 16.94 46.04
N GLU A 87 41.29 16.50 46.65
CA GLU A 87 40.90 15.09 46.66
C GLU A 87 40.58 14.59 45.25
N VAL A 88 39.93 15.43 44.43
CA VAL A 88 39.61 15.12 43.04
C VAL A 88 40.88 15.08 42.19
N GLU A 89 41.83 16.00 42.41
CA GLU A 89 43.13 15.97 41.73
C GLU A 89 43.90 14.68 42.02
N ASP A 90 43.89 14.23 43.27
CA ASP A 90 44.59 13.01 43.68
C ASP A 90 43.95 11.77 43.04
N ILE A 91 42.61 11.72 42.95
CA ILE A 91 41.91 10.64 42.21
C ILE A 91 42.39 10.56 40.76
N PHE A 92 42.50 11.70 40.06
CA PHE A 92 42.96 11.71 38.67
C PHE A 92 44.44 11.35 38.52
N LYS A 93 45.30 11.71 39.49
CA LYS A 93 46.72 11.31 39.51
C LYS A 93 46.91 9.81 39.75
N GLU A 94 46.07 9.22 40.60
CA GLU A 94 46.09 7.78 40.90
C GLU A 94 45.45 6.93 39.79
N TRP A 95 44.55 7.51 38.99
CA TRP A 95 43.84 6.82 37.94
C TRP A 95 44.76 6.45 36.76
N LYS A 96 44.77 5.18 36.37
CA LYS A 96 45.59 4.70 35.27
C LYS A 96 44.83 4.78 33.95
N PRO A 97 45.42 5.35 32.88
CA PRO A 97 44.79 5.39 31.56
C PRO A 97 44.36 4.01 31.04
N GLU A 98 45.11 2.95 31.39
CA GLU A 98 44.81 1.58 30.98
C GLU A 98 43.47 1.06 31.54
N ASP A 99 43.06 1.53 32.72
CA ASP A 99 41.79 1.15 33.33
C ASP A 99 40.60 1.70 32.53
N THR A 100 40.73 2.94 32.03
CA THR A 100 39.75 3.55 31.13
C THR A 100 39.63 2.77 29.82
N ASP A 101 40.76 2.41 29.20
CA ASP A 101 40.77 1.70 27.91
C ASP A 101 40.14 0.30 28.02
N HIS A 102 40.40 -0.43 29.11
CA HIS A 102 39.78 -1.73 29.35
C HIS A 102 38.26 -1.60 29.57
N LEU A 103 37.81 -0.57 30.29
CA LEU A 103 36.39 -0.30 30.53
C LEU A 103 35.65 0.09 29.25
N LEU A 104 36.20 1.00 28.45
CA LEU A 104 35.62 1.41 27.16
C LEU A 104 35.48 0.22 26.22
N LYS A 105 36.53 -0.61 26.09
CA LYS A 105 36.47 -1.82 25.25
C LYS A 105 35.37 -2.80 25.69
N ARG A 106 35.13 -2.91 27.00
CA ARG A 106 34.06 -3.75 27.56
C ARG A 106 32.67 -3.17 27.27
N LEU A 107 32.49 -1.86 27.42
CA LEU A 107 31.24 -1.14 27.13
C LEU A 107 30.92 -1.18 25.63
N ASP A 108 31.88 -0.87 24.76
CA ASP A 108 31.73 -0.97 23.30
C ASP A 108 31.37 -2.39 22.85
N GLY A 109 32.00 -3.40 23.47
CA GLY A 109 31.69 -4.80 23.23
C GLY A 109 30.27 -5.19 23.68
N ALA A 110 29.79 -4.64 24.79
CA ALA A 110 28.42 -4.87 25.29
C ALA A 110 27.38 -4.16 24.40
N ASP A 111 27.63 -2.92 24.00
CA ASP A 111 26.77 -2.13 23.11
C ASP A 111 26.65 -2.78 21.75
N LYS A 112 27.77 -3.23 21.18
CA LYS A 112 27.78 -3.98 19.92
C LYS A 112 26.96 -5.27 20.02
N LYS A 113 27.15 -6.06 21.08
CA LYS A 113 26.37 -7.30 21.31
C LYS A 113 24.88 -7.01 21.48
N ARG A 114 24.52 -5.93 22.18
CA ARG A 114 23.11 -5.51 22.37
C ARG A 114 22.47 -5.08 21.06
N LYS A 115 23.18 -4.28 20.26
CA LYS A 115 22.72 -3.87 18.92
C LYS A 115 22.58 -5.07 17.98
N GLU A 116 23.55 -5.99 18.01
CA GLU A 116 23.48 -7.27 17.28
C GLU A 116 22.28 -8.13 17.72
N ALA A 117 22.02 -8.22 19.03
CA ALA A 117 20.88 -8.95 19.57
C ALA A 117 19.53 -8.30 19.17
N GLN A 118 19.44 -6.96 19.21
CA GLN A 118 18.27 -6.21 18.79
C GLN A 118 18.01 -6.36 17.29
N ASN A 119 19.05 -6.27 16.45
CA ASN A 119 18.97 -6.50 15.02
C ASN A 119 18.51 -7.93 14.72
N LYS A 120 19.09 -8.93 15.39
CA LYS A 120 18.70 -10.34 15.22
C LYS A 120 17.25 -10.60 15.65
N LEU A 121 16.80 -9.97 16.73
CA LEU A 121 15.40 -10.02 17.16
C LEU A 121 14.47 -9.39 16.12
N PHE A 122 14.86 -8.23 15.57
CA PHE A 122 14.12 -7.55 14.52
C PHE A 122 14.02 -8.40 13.26
N GLU A 123 15.13 -8.95 12.76
CA GLU A 123 15.15 -9.86 11.60
C GLU A 123 14.23 -11.07 11.82
N THR A 124 14.20 -11.60 13.05
CA THR A 124 13.31 -12.72 13.40
C THR A 124 11.84 -12.31 13.36
N ILE A 125 11.50 -11.13 13.88
CA ILE A 125 10.13 -10.60 13.87
C ILE A 125 9.70 -10.27 12.44
N GLU A 126 10.56 -9.62 11.67
CA GLU A 126 10.31 -9.28 10.27
C GLU A 126 10.09 -10.54 9.44
N SER A 127 10.93 -11.58 9.61
CA SER A 127 10.77 -12.86 8.95
C SER A 127 9.41 -13.51 9.25
N LYS A 128 8.98 -13.49 10.52
CA LYS A 128 7.67 -14.02 10.93
C LYS A 128 6.51 -13.23 10.31
N LEU A 129 6.56 -11.90 10.36
CA LEU A 129 5.52 -11.03 9.80
C LEU A 129 5.45 -11.15 8.27
N ARG A 130 6.61 -11.25 7.61
CA ARG A 130 6.68 -11.50 6.17
C ARG A 130 6.02 -12.82 5.82
N LYS A 131 6.34 -13.89 6.55
CA LYS A 131 5.70 -15.19 6.35
C LYS A 131 4.18 -15.12 6.54
N LEU A 132 3.70 -14.39 7.56
CA LEU A 132 2.28 -14.20 7.81
C LEU A 132 1.59 -13.43 6.65
N ALA A 133 2.25 -12.42 6.09
CA ALA A 133 1.76 -11.71 4.91
C ALA A 133 1.74 -12.61 3.66
N ASP A 134 2.80 -13.40 3.43
CA ASP A 134 2.88 -14.35 2.30
C ASP A 134 1.79 -15.44 2.40
N ASP A 135 1.51 -15.94 3.60
CA ASP A 135 0.47 -16.94 3.83
C ASP A 135 -0.94 -16.34 3.66
N ALA A 136 -1.17 -15.11 4.14
CA ALA A 136 -2.41 -14.38 3.90
C ALA A 136 -2.63 -14.07 2.41
N GLU A 137 -1.56 -13.80 1.66
CA GLU A 137 -1.62 -13.55 0.21
C GLU A 137 -2.01 -14.81 -0.56
N LYS A 138 -1.47 -15.98 -0.18
CA LYS A 138 -1.88 -17.27 -0.74
C LYS A 138 -3.34 -17.59 -0.43
N GLU A 139 -3.79 -17.34 0.80
CA GLU A 139 -5.18 -17.53 1.21
C GLU A 139 -6.09 -16.63 0.37
N TYR A 140 -5.76 -15.34 0.26
CA TYR A 140 -6.51 -14.38 -0.54
C TYR A 140 -6.58 -14.78 -2.03
N SER A 141 -5.45 -15.17 -2.62
CA SER A 141 -5.40 -15.67 -4.01
C SER A 141 -6.26 -16.93 -4.22
N ALA A 142 -6.31 -17.83 -3.23
CA ALA A 142 -7.21 -18.98 -3.27
C ALA A 142 -8.68 -18.56 -3.24
N LYS A 143 -9.05 -17.63 -2.34
CA LYS A 143 -10.42 -17.12 -2.24
C LYS A 143 -10.87 -16.31 -3.45
N GLN A 144 -9.97 -15.54 -4.06
CA GLN A 144 -10.23 -14.86 -5.34
C GLN A 144 -10.50 -15.86 -6.48
N ARG A 145 -9.79 -16.99 -6.53
CA ARG A 145 -10.08 -18.05 -7.50
C ARG A 145 -11.43 -18.73 -7.26
N GLU A 146 -11.81 -18.96 -5.99
CA GLU A 146 -13.14 -19.46 -5.64
C GLU A 146 -14.24 -18.48 -6.05
N LEU A 147 -14.07 -17.19 -5.76
CA LEU A 147 -14.99 -16.12 -6.17
C LEU A 147 -15.18 -16.08 -7.69
N ARG A 148 -14.09 -16.13 -8.46
CA ARG A 148 -14.17 -16.17 -9.92
C ARG A 148 -14.97 -17.39 -10.41
N LYS A 149 -14.70 -18.58 -9.87
CA LYS A 149 -15.45 -19.80 -10.24
C LYS A 149 -16.94 -19.68 -9.91
N ALA A 150 -17.28 -19.06 -8.78
CA ALA A 150 -18.68 -18.85 -8.41
C ALA A 150 -19.39 -17.89 -9.37
N HIS A 151 -18.72 -16.81 -9.82
CA HIS A 151 -19.24 -15.92 -10.86
C HIS A 151 -19.47 -16.66 -12.19
N GLU A 152 -18.50 -17.49 -12.62
CA GLU A 152 -18.63 -18.30 -13.84
C GLU A 152 -19.79 -19.29 -13.75
N GLU A 153 -19.95 -19.97 -12.62
CA GLU A 153 -21.03 -20.92 -12.40
C GLU A 153 -22.40 -20.24 -12.35
N LEU A 154 -22.55 -19.10 -11.65
CA LEU A 154 -23.79 -18.34 -11.65
C LEU A 154 -24.20 -17.93 -13.06
N ASN A 155 -23.26 -17.37 -13.84
CA ASN A 155 -23.53 -16.98 -15.23
C ASN A 155 -23.96 -18.18 -16.09
N LYS A 156 -23.38 -19.37 -15.85
CA LYS A 156 -23.78 -20.60 -16.54
C LYS A 156 -25.20 -21.01 -16.17
N ARG A 157 -25.58 -20.96 -14.89
CA ARG A 157 -26.94 -21.33 -14.43
C ARG A 157 -28.01 -20.35 -14.91
N ILE A 158 -27.71 -19.05 -14.88
CA ILE A 158 -28.60 -18.01 -15.46
C ILE A 158 -28.88 -18.35 -16.91
N PHE A 159 -27.84 -18.66 -17.70
CA PHE A 159 -28.06 -19.03 -19.09
C PHE A 159 -28.92 -20.30 -19.27
N GLU A 160 -28.66 -21.34 -18.49
CA GLU A 160 -29.45 -22.58 -18.57
C GLU A 160 -30.92 -22.32 -18.26
N HIS A 161 -31.19 -21.44 -17.29
CA HIS A 161 -32.53 -20.98 -16.97
C HIS A 161 -33.14 -20.17 -18.13
N ASP A 162 -32.46 -19.16 -18.65
CA ASP A 162 -32.93 -18.31 -19.76
C ASP A 162 -33.27 -19.15 -21.01
N ARG A 163 -32.44 -20.14 -21.33
CA ARG A 163 -32.68 -21.06 -22.44
C ARG A 163 -33.94 -21.90 -22.22
N ASN A 164 -34.17 -22.39 -21.01
CA ASN A 164 -35.37 -23.17 -20.69
C ASN A 164 -36.64 -22.31 -20.69
N MET A 165 -36.52 -21.05 -20.26
CA MET A 165 -37.60 -20.06 -20.36
C MET A 165 -37.96 -19.80 -21.83
N ALA A 166 -36.97 -19.59 -22.70
CA ALA A 166 -37.19 -19.38 -24.13
C ALA A 166 -37.79 -20.61 -24.85
N ALA A 167 -37.58 -21.82 -24.31
CA ALA A 167 -38.12 -23.06 -24.85
C ALA A 167 -39.48 -23.47 -24.24
N GLU A 168 -40.10 -22.62 -23.41
CA GLU A 168 -41.34 -22.92 -22.66
C GLU A 168 -41.30 -24.27 -21.92
N ALA A 169 -40.13 -24.62 -21.37
CA ALA A 169 -39.93 -25.91 -20.73
C ALA A 169 -40.65 -25.98 -19.36
N VAL A 170 -41.29 -27.11 -19.04
CA VAL A 170 -42.04 -27.34 -17.79
C VAL A 170 -41.17 -27.28 -16.51
N LYS A 171 -39.84 -27.23 -16.62
CA LYS A 171 -38.89 -27.34 -15.50
C LYS A 171 -38.21 -26.03 -15.10
N THR A 172 -38.79 -24.87 -15.44
CA THR A 172 -38.22 -23.54 -15.17
C THR A 172 -38.06 -23.26 -13.66
N ASP A 173 -38.95 -23.78 -12.82
CA ASP A 173 -38.88 -23.62 -11.36
C ASP A 173 -37.63 -24.31 -10.77
N ILE A 174 -37.26 -25.47 -11.33
CA ILE A 174 -36.06 -26.21 -10.90
C ILE A 174 -34.81 -25.46 -11.31
N THR A 175 -34.76 -24.91 -12.54
CA THR A 175 -33.59 -24.14 -12.97
C THR A 175 -33.48 -22.80 -12.26
N LEU A 176 -34.58 -22.19 -11.85
CA LEU A 176 -34.56 -20.98 -11.03
C LEU A 176 -34.01 -21.26 -9.62
N ALA A 177 -34.43 -22.36 -8.98
CA ALA A 177 -33.88 -22.77 -7.69
C ALA A 177 -32.36 -22.98 -7.76
N ILE A 178 -31.87 -23.61 -8.83
CA ILE A 178 -30.43 -23.80 -9.08
C ILE A 178 -29.69 -22.46 -9.26
N VAL A 179 -30.31 -21.44 -9.85
CA VAL A 179 -29.73 -20.10 -9.94
C VAL A 179 -29.58 -19.50 -8.55
N HIS A 180 -30.61 -19.58 -7.71
CA HIS A 180 -30.55 -19.09 -6.33
C HIS A 180 -29.48 -19.81 -5.50
N ASP A 181 -29.34 -21.12 -5.63
CA ASP A 181 -28.25 -21.86 -4.98
C ASP A 181 -26.86 -21.36 -5.42
N ALA A 182 -26.70 -21.04 -6.72
CA ALA A 182 -25.47 -20.47 -7.25
C ALA A 182 -25.22 -19.02 -6.79
N GLU A 183 -26.27 -18.21 -6.60
CA GLU A 183 -26.19 -16.87 -6.01
C GLU A 183 -25.71 -16.93 -4.55
N GLU A 184 -26.23 -17.88 -3.76
CA GLU A 184 -25.80 -18.08 -2.37
C GLU A 184 -24.33 -18.49 -2.29
N LEU A 185 -23.89 -19.40 -3.16
CA LEU A 185 -22.48 -19.77 -3.28
C LEU A 185 -21.60 -18.57 -3.64
N LEU A 186 -22.03 -17.73 -4.58
CA LEU A 186 -21.29 -16.52 -4.97
C LEU A 186 -21.15 -15.55 -3.79
N GLU A 187 -22.23 -15.30 -3.05
CA GLU A 187 -22.18 -14.37 -1.91
C GLU A 187 -21.29 -14.92 -0.79
N SER A 188 -21.34 -16.23 -0.51
CA SER A 188 -20.45 -16.86 0.45
C SER A 188 -18.97 -16.74 0.06
N ALA A 189 -18.66 -16.95 -1.23
CA ALA A 189 -17.30 -16.82 -1.77
C ALA A 189 -16.81 -15.36 -1.72
N ARG A 190 -17.70 -14.40 -1.98
CA ARG A 190 -17.41 -12.96 -1.89
C ARG A 190 -17.07 -12.53 -0.47
N ILE A 191 -17.87 -12.94 0.52
CA ILE A 191 -17.60 -12.65 1.94
C ILE A 191 -16.25 -13.25 2.35
N ALA A 192 -15.97 -14.49 1.95
CA ALA A 192 -14.70 -15.15 2.24
C ALA A 192 -13.49 -14.43 1.61
N ALA A 193 -13.62 -13.98 0.35
CA ALA A 193 -12.59 -13.21 -0.33
C ALA A 193 -12.35 -11.85 0.33
N GLU A 194 -13.40 -11.16 0.77
CA GLU A 194 -13.27 -9.88 1.48
C GLU A 194 -12.59 -10.05 2.84
N GLN A 195 -12.94 -11.11 3.59
CA GLN A 195 -12.27 -11.42 4.87
C GLN A 195 -10.78 -11.75 4.68
N ALA A 196 -10.44 -12.54 3.66
CA ALA A 196 -9.05 -12.85 3.34
C ALA A 196 -8.27 -11.59 2.91
N ARG A 197 -8.91 -10.68 2.17
CA ARG A 197 -8.33 -9.38 1.79
C ARG A 197 -8.02 -8.51 3.00
N LYS A 198 -8.95 -8.43 3.97
CA LYS A 198 -8.74 -7.69 5.23
C LYS A 198 -7.52 -8.24 6.00
N ARG A 199 -7.43 -9.56 6.15
CA ARG A 199 -6.29 -10.23 6.80
C ARG A 199 -4.97 -9.92 6.09
N LEU A 200 -4.93 -9.95 4.77
CA LEU A 200 -3.75 -9.60 3.98
C LEU A 200 -3.32 -8.14 4.22
N ASN A 201 -4.27 -7.21 4.21
CA ASN A 201 -3.99 -5.79 4.45
C ASN A 201 -3.46 -5.55 5.86
N ASP A 202 -4.07 -6.16 6.88
CA ASP A 202 -3.60 -6.06 8.26
C ASP A 202 -2.19 -6.63 8.44
N ALA A 203 -1.90 -7.78 7.84
CA ALA A 203 -0.57 -8.40 7.86
C ALA A 203 0.50 -7.50 7.22
N ARG A 204 0.19 -6.92 6.05
CA ARG A 204 1.09 -5.99 5.34
C ARG A 204 1.29 -4.69 6.13
N LEU A 205 0.24 -4.18 6.77
CA LEU A 205 0.32 -3.00 7.63
C LEU A 205 1.24 -3.25 8.83
N GLN A 206 1.08 -4.37 9.53
CA GLN A 206 1.93 -4.73 10.66
C GLN A 206 3.41 -4.83 10.26
N LEU A 207 3.70 -5.47 9.13
CA LEU A 207 5.05 -5.55 8.59
C LEU A 207 5.62 -4.16 8.29
N ARG A 208 4.82 -3.27 7.68
CA ARG A 208 5.21 -1.89 7.39
C ARG A 208 5.50 -1.09 8.67
N LEU A 209 4.62 -1.18 9.67
CA LEU A 209 4.78 -0.48 10.95
C LEU A 209 6.04 -0.96 11.68
N LYS A 210 6.30 -2.27 11.73
CA LYS A 210 7.55 -2.78 12.34
C LYS A 210 8.80 -2.32 11.62
N ARG A 211 8.80 -2.30 10.28
CA ARG A 211 9.91 -1.71 9.51
C ARG A 211 10.12 -0.23 9.80
N LYS A 212 9.04 0.52 10.04
CA LYS A 212 9.11 1.94 10.43
C LYS A 212 9.64 2.12 11.85
N GLU A 213 9.17 1.35 12.83
CA GLU A 213 9.67 1.41 14.23
C GLU A 213 11.20 1.22 14.31
N PHE A 214 11.75 0.33 13.48
CA PHE A 214 13.20 0.10 13.43
C PHE A 214 13.98 1.19 12.68
N LYS A 215 13.34 1.89 11.74
CA LYS A 215 13.96 2.98 10.95
C LYS A 215 13.80 4.37 11.59
N ASN A 216 12.89 4.55 12.54
CA ASN A 216 12.57 5.85 13.14
C ASN A 216 13.62 6.44 14.10
N ASP A 217 14.89 6.04 13.99
CA ASP A 217 16.03 6.81 14.51
C ASP A 217 16.33 8.07 13.64
N GLY A 218 15.39 8.61 12.84
CA GLY A 218 15.60 9.93 12.24
C GLY A 218 14.79 10.45 11.05
N GLU A 219 13.80 9.75 10.46
CA GLU A 219 13.11 10.31 9.27
C GLU A 219 11.58 10.22 9.34
N ASN A 220 10.94 11.40 9.25
CA ASN A 220 9.50 11.56 9.00
C ASN A 220 9.13 10.89 7.67
N TYR A 221 8.28 9.88 7.72
CA TYR A 221 7.60 9.37 6.52
C TYR A 221 6.26 10.07 6.37
N GLU A 222 6.09 10.79 5.27
CA GLU A 222 4.78 11.18 4.76
C GLU A 222 3.89 9.94 4.62
N GLU A 223 2.70 10.00 5.21
CA GLU A 223 1.62 9.10 4.87
C GLU A 223 1.32 9.29 3.39
N SER A 224 1.69 8.32 2.56
CA SER A 224 1.09 8.22 1.24
C SER A 224 -0.39 7.96 1.46
N ASN A 225 -1.22 8.99 1.35
CA ASN A 225 -2.65 8.85 1.19
C ASN A 225 -2.87 7.89 0.01
N ASP A 226 -3.32 6.67 0.31
CA ASP A 226 -3.64 5.60 -0.65
C ASP A 226 -4.93 5.93 -1.46
N ASP A 227 -5.25 7.21 -1.66
CA ASP A 227 -6.37 7.64 -2.50
C ASP A 227 -5.83 7.91 -3.91
N PHE A 228 -5.74 6.84 -4.71
CA PHE A 228 -5.33 6.87 -6.12
C PHE A 228 -6.41 7.45 -7.05
N SER A 229 -7.50 7.99 -6.50
CA SER A 229 -8.59 8.55 -7.30
C SER A 229 -8.22 9.95 -7.81
N ASP A 230 -8.25 10.13 -9.12
CA ASP A 230 -8.13 11.46 -9.74
C ASP A 230 -9.36 12.32 -9.39
N VAL A 231 -10.54 11.70 -9.30
CA VAL A 231 -11.79 12.34 -8.90
C VAL A 231 -12.67 11.37 -8.10
N SER A 232 -13.29 11.89 -7.04
CA SER A 232 -14.34 11.25 -6.27
C SER A 232 -15.67 11.94 -6.56
N ILE A 233 -16.72 11.18 -6.91
CA ILE A 233 -18.03 11.70 -7.31
C ILE A 233 -19.18 10.93 -6.67
N ASN A 234 -20.35 11.58 -6.61
CA ASN A 234 -21.61 10.91 -6.34
C ASN A 234 -22.18 10.27 -7.62
N ILE A 235 -22.94 9.18 -7.50
CA ILE A 235 -23.63 8.56 -8.64
C ILE A 235 -24.46 9.54 -9.48
N ARG A 236 -25.05 10.58 -8.87
CA ARG A 236 -25.84 11.60 -9.57
C ARG A 236 -25.02 12.43 -10.56
N GLU A 237 -23.72 12.54 -10.32
CA GLU A 237 -22.77 13.31 -11.14
C GLU A 237 -22.13 12.44 -12.25
N LEU A 238 -22.38 11.12 -12.24
CA LEU A 238 -21.74 10.18 -13.17
C LEU A 238 -22.05 10.50 -14.63
N ASP A 239 -23.28 10.93 -14.95
CA ASP A 239 -23.65 11.32 -16.32
C ASP A 239 -22.84 12.55 -16.80
N ASP A 240 -22.71 13.57 -15.95
CA ASP A 240 -22.00 14.80 -16.29
C ASP A 240 -20.48 14.56 -16.41
N VAL A 241 -19.92 13.76 -15.51
CA VAL A 241 -18.47 13.50 -15.49
C VAL A 241 -18.06 12.49 -16.56
N LEU A 242 -18.80 11.39 -16.73
CA LEU A 242 -18.42 10.33 -17.65
C LEU A 242 -18.94 10.55 -19.08
N MET A 243 -20.22 10.88 -19.23
CA MET A 243 -20.87 10.95 -20.54
C MET A 243 -20.54 12.27 -21.22
N LYS A 244 -20.74 13.38 -20.50
CA LYS A 244 -20.55 14.74 -21.03
C LYS A 244 -19.11 15.24 -20.91
N ASP A 245 -18.29 14.60 -20.08
CA ASP A 245 -16.92 15.04 -19.76
C ASP A 245 -16.87 16.54 -19.40
N VAL A 246 -17.74 16.95 -18.47
CA VAL A 246 -17.84 18.36 -18.05
C VAL A 246 -16.48 18.82 -17.50
N GLY A 247 -15.90 19.82 -18.15
CA GLY A 247 -14.57 20.34 -17.82
C GLY A 247 -13.42 19.67 -18.58
N ASN A 248 -13.70 18.79 -19.54
CA ASN A 248 -12.70 18.14 -20.41
C ASN A 248 -11.60 17.43 -19.60
N LYS A 249 -11.98 16.82 -18.49
CA LYS A 249 -11.03 16.22 -17.54
C LYS A 249 -10.56 14.86 -18.04
N ILE A 250 -11.47 14.05 -18.58
CA ILE A 250 -11.15 12.72 -19.11
C ILE A 250 -10.36 12.89 -20.41
N ALA A 251 -10.91 13.60 -21.39
CA ALA A 251 -10.23 13.81 -22.67
C ALA A 251 -8.92 14.59 -22.51
N GLY A 252 -8.86 15.58 -21.60
CA GLY A 252 -7.63 16.31 -21.27
C GLY A 252 -6.55 15.46 -20.62
N SER A 253 -6.91 14.38 -19.91
CA SER A 253 -5.95 13.44 -19.33
C SER A 253 -5.26 12.56 -20.37
N GLY A 254 -5.89 12.36 -21.55
CA GLY A 254 -5.42 11.43 -22.57
C GLY A 254 -5.55 9.95 -22.18
N LYS A 255 -6.22 9.63 -21.07
CA LYS A 255 -6.43 8.27 -20.57
C LYS A 255 -7.91 7.88 -20.63
N TRP A 256 -8.18 6.57 -20.67
CA TRP A 256 -9.54 6.06 -20.52
C TRP A 256 -9.98 6.10 -19.06
N PRO A 257 -11.27 6.33 -18.78
CA PRO A 257 -11.81 6.31 -17.42
C PRO A 257 -11.82 4.89 -16.83
N LEU A 258 -11.41 4.79 -15.56
CA LEU A 258 -11.58 3.63 -14.68
C LEU A 258 -12.53 4.01 -13.55
N LEU A 259 -13.68 3.34 -13.49
CA LEU A 259 -14.69 3.54 -12.46
C LEU A 259 -14.49 2.53 -11.32
N ILE A 260 -14.30 3.04 -10.11
CA ILE A 260 -14.33 2.25 -8.87
C ILE A 260 -15.70 2.42 -8.23
N ASP A 261 -16.54 1.40 -8.32
CA ASP A 261 -17.95 1.39 -7.89
C ASP A 261 -18.22 0.30 -6.86
N ALA A 262 -17.83 0.54 -5.60
CA ALA A 262 -18.08 -0.39 -4.50
C ALA A 262 -19.57 -0.69 -4.27
N GLY A 263 -20.45 0.23 -4.69
CA GLY A 263 -21.91 0.15 -4.46
C GLY A 263 -22.71 -0.50 -5.60
N LYS A 264 -22.08 -0.91 -6.71
CA LYS A 264 -22.72 -1.43 -7.94
C LYS A 264 -23.73 -0.47 -8.59
N GLN A 265 -23.72 0.81 -8.22
CA GLN A 265 -24.69 1.79 -8.73
C GLN A 265 -24.30 2.28 -10.13
N ALA A 266 -23.01 2.48 -10.38
CA ALA A 266 -22.48 2.83 -11.70
C ALA A 266 -22.63 1.64 -12.68
N ALA A 267 -22.40 0.41 -12.21
CA ALA A 267 -22.65 -0.81 -12.98
C ALA A 267 -24.09 -0.86 -13.49
N THR A 268 -25.04 -0.66 -12.58
CA THR A 268 -26.47 -0.63 -12.90
C THR A 268 -26.80 0.51 -13.87
N PHE A 269 -26.31 1.71 -13.60
CA PHE A 269 -26.50 2.88 -14.48
C PHE A 269 -26.02 2.62 -15.92
N LEU A 270 -24.82 2.05 -16.09
CA LEU A 270 -24.24 1.78 -17.41
C LEU A 270 -24.97 0.68 -18.17
N ARG A 271 -25.51 -0.34 -17.48
CA ARG A 271 -26.32 -1.40 -18.10
C ARG A 271 -27.65 -0.90 -18.67
N TYR A 272 -28.27 0.07 -18.01
CA TYR A 272 -29.50 0.71 -18.48
C TYR A 272 -29.28 1.90 -19.41
N ARG A 273 -28.01 2.21 -19.71
CA ARG A 273 -27.65 3.16 -20.77
C ARG A 273 -27.32 2.46 -22.07
N ASP A 274 -27.32 3.27 -23.13
CA ASP A 274 -27.01 2.83 -24.48
C ASP A 274 -25.50 2.60 -24.64
N THR A 275 -25.00 1.55 -23.96
CA THR A 275 -23.59 1.14 -23.94
C THR A 275 -23.46 -0.30 -24.44
N ASN A 276 -22.28 -0.64 -24.98
CA ASN A 276 -21.90 -2.02 -25.25
C ASN A 276 -21.22 -2.57 -23.99
N TYR A 277 -21.98 -3.31 -23.19
CA TYR A 277 -21.56 -3.77 -21.87
C TYR A 277 -21.05 -5.21 -21.91
N ILE A 278 -19.82 -5.43 -21.45
CA ILE A 278 -19.21 -6.75 -21.30
C ILE A 278 -18.93 -6.99 -19.81
N ASN A 279 -19.61 -7.97 -19.23
CA ASN A 279 -19.22 -8.59 -17.96
C ASN A 279 -18.05 -9.54 -18.24
N CYS A 280 -16.85 -9.16 -17.81
CA CYS A 280 -15.62 -9.92 -18.06
C CYS A 280 -15.55 -11.26 -17.31
N CYS A 281 -16.41 -11.48 -16.32
CA CYS A 281 -16.58 -12.78 -15.67
C CYS A 281 -17.54 -13.71 -16.42
N ASN A 282 -18.28 -13.22 -17.42
CA ASN A 282 -19.18 -14.05 -18.21
C ASN A 282 -18.43 -14.68 -19.40
N PRO A 283 -18.21 -16.01 -19.41
CA PRO A 283 -17.42 -16.66 -20.45
C PRO A 283 -17.95 -16.42 -21.86
N ARG A 284 -19.27 -16.28 -22.03
CA ARG A 284 -19.92 -16.07 -23.33
C ARG A 284 -19.63 -14.71 -23.92
N GLN A 285 -19.64 -13.69 -23.07
CA GLN A 285 -19.32 -12.32 -23.48
C GLN A 285 -17.82 -12.16 -23.73
N MET A 286 -17.00 -13.03 -23.13
CA MET A 286 -15.55 -13.11 -23.33
C MET A 286 -15.11 -14.10 -24.42
N GLU A 287 -16.05 -14.67 -25.19
CA GLU A 287 -15.72 -15.40 -26.41
C GLU A 287 -15.21 -14.42 -27.48
N PRO A 288 -14.22 -14.81 -28.33
CA PRO A 288 -13.60 -13.88 -29.27
C PRO A 288 -14.61 -13.17 -30.18
N GLU A 289 -15.63 -13.88 -30.65
CA GLU A 289 -16.64 -13.28 -31.54
C GLU A 289 -17.57 -12.30 -30.82
N ALA A 290 -17.93 -12.58 -29.56
CA ALA A 290 -18.76 -11.70 -28.76
C ALA A 290 -18.03 -10.40 -28.43
N ILE A 291 -16.74 -10.49 -28.08
CA ILE A 291 -15.87 -9.33 -27.89
C ILE A 291 -15.80 -8.50 -29.18
N ARG A 292 -15.51 -9.16 -30.32
CA ARG A 292 -15.38 -8.51 -31.63
C ARG A 292 -16.63 -7.73 -32.03
N LEU A 293 -17.80 -8.37 -31.93
CA LEU A 293 -19.07 -7.74 -32.29
C LEU A 293 -19.45 -6.59 -31.35
N SER A 294 -19.22 -6.75 -30.04
CA SER A 294 -19.46 -5.68 -29.06
C SER A 294 -18.57 -4.47 -29.34
N LEU A 295 -17.30 -4.70 -29.69
CA LEU A 295 -16.36 -3.65 -30.06
C LEU A 295 -16.75 -2.96 -31.37
N LEU A 296 -17.10 -3.73 -32.42
CA LEU A 296 -17.57 -3.17 -33.68
C LEU A 296 -18.87 -2.37 -33.52
N GLY A 297 -19.80 -2.85 -32.70
CA GLY A 297 -21.02 -2.12 -32.35
C GLY A 297 -20.71 -0.80 -31.65
N ALA A 298 -19.80 -0.80 -30.68
CA ALA A 298 -19.37 0.41 -30.00
C ALA A 298 -18.72 1.41 -30.96
N ILE A 299 -17.81 0.94 -31.81
CA ILE A 299 -17.09 1.77 -32.77
C ILE A 299 -18.02 2.38 -33.82
N LYS A 300 -18.88 1.56 -34.45
CA LYS A 300 -19.79 2.00 -35.52
C LYS A 300 -20.72 3.11 -35.03
N TYR A 301 -21.26 2.97 -33.83
CA TYR A 301 -22.24 3.94 -33.31
C TYR A 301 -21.63 5.04 -32.43
N GLY A 302 -20.29 5.07 -32.25
CA GLY A 302 -19.64 6.04 -31.37
C GLY A 302 -20.06 5.88 -29.90
N LYS A 303 -20.37 4.67 -29.49
CA LYS A 303 -20.89 4.35 -28.16
C LYS A 303 -19.76 3.94 -27.22
N PHE A 304 -20.09 3.90 -25.94
CA PHE A 304 -19.23 3.35 -24.91
C PHE A 304 -19.09 1.83 -25.07
N LEU A 305 -17.86 1.34 -24.96
CA LEU A 305 -17.56 -0.04 -24.60
C LEU A 305 -17.24 -0.08 -23.11
N VAL A 306 -18.04 -0.81 -22.33
CA VAL A 306 -17.86 -0.97 -20.90
C VAL A 306 -17.28 -2.36 -20.62
N LEU A 307 -16.11 -2.42 -20.00
CA LEU A 307 -15.50 -3.65 -19.50
C LEU A 307 -15.67 -3.71 -17.99
N ASP A 308 -16.60 -4.53 -17.54
CA ASP A 308 -16.87 -4.75 -16.12
C ASP A 308 -16.05 -5.92 -15.60
N VAL A 309 -14.99 -5.61 -14.85
CA VAL A 309 -14.11 -6.58 -14.22
C VAL A 309 -14.56 -7.01 -12.81
N MET A 310 -15.72 -6.52 -12.36
CA MET A 310 -16.36 -6.91 -11.10
C MET A 310 -15.42 -6.70 -9.89
N ASP A 311 -15.57 -7.53 -8.87
CA ASP A 311 -14.78 -7.61 -7.64
C ASP A 311 -13.63 -8.65 -7.74
N VAL A 312 -13.19 -8.98 -8.96
CA VAL A 312 -12.21 -10.04 -9.22
C VAL A 312 -10.82 -9.45 -9.49
N GLU A 313 -9.89 -9.65 -8.57
CA GLU A 313 -8.52 -9.18 -8.73
C GLU A 313 -7.76 -9.99 -9.81
N GLY A 314 -6.90 -9.31 -10.57
CA GLY A 314 -6.12 -9.94 -11.64
C GLY A 314 -6.95 -10.41 -12.85
N LEU A 315 -8.24 -10.02 -12.95
CA LEU A 315 -9.05 -10.33 -14.13
C LEU A 315 -8.56 -9.64 -15.39
N TRP A 316 -7.89 -8.50 -15.25
CA TRP A 316 -7.37 -7.71 -16.36
C TRP A 316 -6.41 -8.49 -17.28
N GLU A 317 -5.51 -9.30 -16.72
CA GLU A 317 -4.60 -10.16 -17.51
C GLU A 317 -5.39 -11.19 -18.33
N GLY A 318 -6.46 -11.74 -17.74
CA GLY A 318 -7.35 -12.66 -18.44
C GLY A 318 -8.13 -11.97 -19.57
N VAL A 319 -8.57 -10.72 -19.35
CA VAL A 319 -9.22 -9.89 -20.37
C VAL A 319 -8.26 -9.64 -21.53
N GLU A 320 -7.01 -9.29 -21.25
CA GLU A 320 -5.97 -9.09 -22.26
C GLU A 320 -5.76 -10.34 -23.11
N GLN A 321 -5.58 -11.50 -22.47
CA GLN A 321 -5.42 -12.78 -23.17
C GLN A 321 -6.60 -13.07 -24.11
N ARG A 322 -7.83 -12.85 -23.63
CA ARG A 322 -9.06 -13.07 -24.44
C ARG A 322 -9.17 -12.10 -25.60
N MET A 323 -8.87 -10.81 -25.39
CA MET A 323 -8.87 -9.82 -26.46
C MET A 323 -7.81 -10.09 -27.52
N ASN A 324 -6.65 -10.61 -27.12
CA ASN A 324 -5.58 -10.99 -28.05
C ASN A 324 -5.94 -12.19 -28.94
N LEU A 325 -6.94 -13.01 -28.57
CA LEU A 325 -7.50 -14.04 -29.45
C LEU A 325 -8.35 -13.45 -30.59
N VAL A 326 -8.88 -12.24 -30.42
CA VAL A 326 -9.66 -11.54 -31.46
C VAL A 326 -8.72 -10.93 -32.50
N GLN A 327 -7.77 -10.14 -32.02
CA GLN A 327 -6.74 -9.50 -32.82
C GLN A 327 -5.51 -9.32 -31.94
N LYS A 328 -4.32 -9.53 -32.51
CA LYS A 328 -3.07 -9.36 -31.78
C LYS A 328 -2.95 -7.93 -31.22
N ASP A 329 -2.53 -7.82 -29.96
CA ASP A 329 -2.32 -6.58 -29.23
C ASP A 329 -3.58 -5.69 -29.14
N LEU A 330 -4.78 -6.27 -29.22
CA LEU A 330 -6.04 -5.52 -29.28
C LEU A 330 -6.26 -4.63 -28.06
N LEU A 331 -6.05 -5.16 -26.86
CA LEU A 331 -6.22 -4.37 -25.63
C LEU A 331 -5.21 -3.23 -25.55
N GLN A 332 -3.95 -3.49 -25.91
CA GLN A 332 -2.92 -2.45 -25.96
C GLN A 332 -3.28 -1.34 -26.95
N ASN A 333 -3.78 -1.72 -28.13
CA ASN A 333 -4.23 -0.78 -29.16
C ASN A 333 -5.46 0.03 -28.72
N LEU A 334 -6.34 -0.55 -27.89
CA LEU A 334 -7.45 0.16 -27.26
C LEU A 334 -6.92 1.17 -26.24
N MET A 335 -6.08 0.72 -25.31
CA MET A 335 -5.55 1.54 -24.21
C MET A 335 -4.78 2.76 -24.69
N ASN A 336 -3.97 2.63 -25.74
CA ASN A 336 -3.22 3.75 -26.32
C ASN A 336 -4.00 4.54 -27.39
N MET A 337 -5.28 4.22 -27.59
CA MET A 337 -6.18 4.82 -28.60
C MET A 337 -5.73 4.61 -30.06
N SER A 338 -4.71 3.79 -30.33
CA SER A 338 -4.22 3.53 -31.69
C SER A 338 -5.21 2.73 -32.52
N LEU A 339 -6.10 1.96 -31.88
CA LEU A 339 -7.16 1.23 -32.57
C LEU A 339 -7.98 2.18 -33.47
N ILE A 340 -8.29 3.36 -32.94
CA ILE A 340 -9.05 4.42 -33.61
C ILE A 340 -8.13 5.30 -34.46
N LYS A 341 -7.03 5.81 -33.89
CA LYS A 341 -6.14 6.77 -34.56
C LYS A 341 -5.47 6.20 -35.83
N GLU A 342 -5.16 4.91 -35.83
CA GLU A 342 -4.48 4.24 -36.94
C GLU A 342 -5.42 3.38 -37.79
N ASN A 343 -6.75 3.48 -37.59
CA ASN A 343 -7.77 2.71 -38.28
C ASN A 343 -7.58 1.17 -38.19
N LYS A 344 -6.91 0.68 -37.14
CA LYS A 344 -6.69 -0.77 -36.92
C LYS A 344 -7.99 -1.53 -36.67
N PHE A 345 -9.09 -0.86 -36.35
CA PHE A 345 -10.42 -1.48 -36.22
C PHE A 345 -10.91 -2.14 -37.52
N GLN A 346 -10.38 -1.77 -38.69
CA GLN A 346 -10.71 -2.42 -39.96
C GLN A 346 -10.34 -3.90 -39.97
N GLY A 347 -9.31 -4.30 -39.21
CA GLY A 347 -8.91 -5.70 -39.05
C GLY A 347 -9.91 -6.55 -38.27
N LEU A 348 -10.90 -5.93 -37.63
CA LEU A 348 -11.96 -6.63 -36.89
C LEU A 348 -13.14 -7.01 -37.80
N CYS A 349 -13.27 -6.38 -38.98
CA CYS A 349 -14.38 -6.62 -39.90
C CYS A 349 -14.21 -7.94 -40.65
N LYS A 350 -15.32 -8.67 -40.84
CA LYS A 350 -15.38 -9.87 -41.66
C LYS A 350 -16.37 -9.66 -42.80
N ASP A 351 -16.16 -10.36 -43.92
CA ASP A 351 -17.06 -10.33 -45.07
C ASP A 351 -18.50 -10.79 -44.71
N SER A 352 -18.66 -11.57 -43.64
CA SER A 352 -19.96 -12.03 -43.14
C SER A 352 -20.76 -11.00 -42.34
N ASP A 353 -20.17 -9.87 -41.97
CA ASP A 353 -20.81 -8.89 -41.06
C ASP A 353 -21.84 -7.98 -41.77
N GLY A 354 -21.89 -8.01 -43.10
CA GLY A 354 -22.76 -7.17 -43.91
C GLY A 354 -22.15 -5.81 -44.26
N ASP A 355 -22.69 -5.16 -45.30
CA ASP A 355 -22.12 -3.95 -45.92
C ASP A 355 -21.96 -2.78 -44.94
N GLU A 356 -22.79 -2.76 -43.89
CA GLU A 356 -22.79 -1.74 -42.84
C GLU A 356 -21.58 -1.78 -41.90
N TYR A 357 -20.83 -2.88 -41.89
CA TYR A 357 -19.53 -3.00 -41.20
C TYR A 357 -18.35 -2.98 -42.17
N SER A 358 -18.59 -2.65 -43.44
CA SER A 358 -17.51 -2.46 -44.41
C SER A 358 -16.56 -1.34 -43.96
N PRO A 359 -15.26 -1.42 -44.29
CA PRO A 359 -14.29 -0.38 -43.93
C PRO A 359 -14.71 1.03 -44.39
N LYS A 360 -15.40 1.14 -45.53
CA LYS A 360 -15.94 2.41 -46.03
C LYS A 360 -17.08 2.94 -45.17
N ALA A 361 -18.01 2.09 -44.76
CA ALA A 361 -19.13 2.48 -43.91
C ALA A 361 -18.67 2.90 -42.51
N LEU A 362 -17.66 2.22 -41.96
CA LEU A 362 -17.07 2.57 -40.66
C LEU A 362 -16.27 3.87 -40.70
N LEU A 363 -15.54 4.16 -41.80
CA LEU A 363 -14.83 5.43 -41.93
C LEU A 363 -15.77 6.65 -41.95
N SER A 364 -17.01 6.49 -42.41
CA SER A 364 -18.05 7.53 -42.34
C SER A 364 -18.89 7.50 -41.06
N ALA A 365 -18.56 6.60 -40.12
CA ALA A 365 -19.32 6.41 -38.89
C ALA A 365 -18.78 7.28 -37.75
N ARG A 366 -19.43 7.25 -36.58
CA ARG A 366 -19.08 8.06 -35.40
C ARG A 366 -17.87 7.50 -34.63
N VAL A 367 -16.87 7.00 -35.34
CA VAL A 367 -15.72 6.29 -34.80
C VAL A 367 -14.91 7.14 -33.81
N HIS A 368 -14.85 8.45 -34.03
CA HIS A 368 -14.17 9.39 -33.15
C HIS A 368 -14.91 9.66 -31.82
N GLU A 369 -16.20 9.31 -31.73
CA GLU A 369 -16.99 9.43 -30.49
C GLU A 369 -16.86 8.18 -29.59
N PHE A 370 -16.24 7.10 -30.10
CA PHE A 370 -16.01 5.87 -29.33
C PHE A 370 -15.26 6.15 -28.03
N LYS A 371 -15.73 5.54 -26.94
CA LYS A 371 -15.11 5.63 -25.62
C LYS A 371 -14.99 4.26 -24.98
N LEU A 372 -13.84 3.97 -24.37
CA LEU A 372 -13.66 2.81 -23.49
C LEU A 372 -13.85 3.23 -22.03
N VAL A 373 -14.55 2.40 -21.26
CA VAL A 373 -14.69 2.55 -19.80
C VAL A 373 -14.39 1.21 -19.16
N VAL A 374 -13.55 1.20 -18.14
CA VAL A 374 -13.32 0.03 -17.29
C VAL A 374 -14.03 0.24 -15.96
N LEU A 375 -14.73 -0.78 -15.48
CA LEU A 375 -15.51 -0.74 -14.24
C LEU A 375 -15.03 -1.85 -13.30
N THR A 376 -14.80 -1.51 -12.03
CA THR A 376 -14.42 -2.47 -10.99
C THR A 376 -15.09 -2.13 -9.66
N GLN A 377 -15.29 -3.15 -8.83
CA GLN A 377 -15.78 -3.02 -7.46
C GLN A 377 -14.63 -3.11 -6.44
N LEU A 378 -13.38 -3.17 -6.90
CA LEU A 378 -12.20 -3.26 -6.04
C LEU A 378 -11.77 -1.87 -5.55
N ASP A 379 -11.87 -1.63 -4.25
CA ASP A 379 -11.45 -0.36 -3.62
C ASP A 379 -9.93 -0.12 -3.59
N PHE A 380 -9.13 -1.14 -3.87
CA PHE A 380 -7.67 -1.09 -3.82
C PHE A 380 -7.16 -1.85 -5.04
N LEU A 381 -6.44 -1.14 -5.89
CA LEU A 381 -5.89 -1.63 -7.14
C LEU A 381 -4.38 -1.36 -7.15
N PRO A 382 -3.58 -2.19 -7.84
CA PRO A 382 -2.16 -1.92 -8.02
C PRO A 382 -1.93 -0.55 -8.68
N LYS A 383 -0.89 0.19 -8.24
CA LYS A 383 -0.57 1.52 -8.80
C LYS A 383 -0.38 1.48 -10.31
N ASP A 384 0.42 0.52 -10.77
CA ASP A 384 0.71 0.30 -12.20
C ASP A 384 -0.55 0.11 -13.05
N PHE A 385 -1.61 -0.43 -12.46
CA PHE A 385 -2.92 -0.55 -13.12
C PHE A 385 -3.61 0.80 -13.14
N THR A 386 -3.77 1.46 -11.99
CA THR A 386 -4.46 2.76 -11.89
C THR A 386 -3.80 3.86 -12.72
N GLU A 387 -2.46 3.86 -12.85
CA GLU A 387 -1.72 4.86 -13.61
C GLU A 387 -2.03 4.87 -15.11
N GLN A 388 -2.58 3.77 -15.64
CA GLN A 388 -2.99 3.67 -17.05
C GLN A 388 -4.33 4.34 -17.34
N PHE A 389 -5.09 4.69 -16.31
CA PHE A 389 -6.45 5.22 -16.43
C PHE A 389 -6.59 6.60 -15.80
N TYR A 390 -7.71 7.23 -16.09
CA TYR A 390 -8.25 8.34 -15.31
C TYR A 390 -9.22 7.77 -14.27
N VAL A 391 -8.84 7.80 -12.98
CA VAL A 391 -9.53 7.05 -11.93
C VAL A 391 -10.68 7.87 -11.34
N ILE A 392 -11.90 7.36 -11.47
CA ILE A 392 -13.13 7.95 -10.97
C ILE A 392 -13.71 7.04 -9.89
N LYS A 393 -13.75 7.51 -8.65
CA LYS A 393 -14.34 6.79 -7.52
C LYS A 393 -15.79 7.21 -7.33
N VAL A 394 -16.71 6.25 -7.39
CA VAL A 394 -18.14 6.51 -7.26
C VAL A 394 -18.59 6.13 -5.85
N HIS A 395 -19.09 7.11 -5.11
CA HIS A 395 -19.67 6.87 -3.79
C HIS A 395 -21.19 6.74 -3.86
N ALA A 396 -21.72 5.83 -3.06
CA ALA A 396 -23.15 5.76 -2.83
C ALA A 396 -23.62 7.07 -2.18
N SER A 397 -24.75 7.60 -2.65
CA SER A 397 -25.43 8.68 -1.94
C SER A 397 -25.77 8.19 -0.53
N GLN A 398 -25.34 8.91 0.51
CA GLN A 398 -25.89 8.68 1.84
C GLN A 398 -27.42 8.85 1.74
N PRO A 399 -28.22 7.91 2.26
CA PRO A 399 -29.66 8.11 2.33
C PRO A 399 -29.91 9.36 3.18
N VAL A 400 -30.65 10.31 2.60
CA VAL A 400 -31.14 11.52 3.30
C VAL A 400 -32.16 11.13 4.35
#